data_AF-A0A1D2I3L4-F1
#
_entry.id   AF-A0A1D2I3L4-F1
#
_cell.length_a   1.000
_cell.length_b   1.000
_cell.length_c   1.000
_cell.angle_alpha   90.00
_cell.angle_beta   90.00
_cell.angle_gamma   90.00
#
_symmetry.space_group_name_H-M   'P 1'
#
loop_
_entity.id
_entity.type
_entity.pdbx_description
1 polymer ?
#
loop_
_entity_poly.entity_id
_entity_poly.type
_entity_poly.pdbx_seq_one_letter_code
_entity_poly.pdbx_strand_id
1 'polypeptide(L)' 'MVNFGVPFDNNQAERDLRMIKVQQKISGSWRTLTGARRFARIRSYISTVRKHDINPLAALHDLFAGRPWMLPTTS' A
#
# COMPACT_ATOMS: atom_id res chain seq x y z
N MET A 1 -23.55 -10.75 18.14
CA MET A 1 -22.57 -10.64 19.24
C MET A 1 -21.30 -10.05 18.64
N VAL A 2 -21.07 -8.75 18.84
CA VAL A 2 -19.98 -8.02 18.17
C VAL A 2 -18.67 -8.38 18.88
N ASN A 3 -17.77 -9.04 18.16
CA ASN A 3 -16.46 -9.43 18.69
C ASN A 3 -15.52 -8.22 18.56
N PHE A 4 -15.21 -7.57 19.70
CA PHE A 4 -14.25 -6.47 19.80
C PHE A 4 -12.79 -6.95 19.97
N GLY A 5 -12.56 -8.26 19.93
CA GLY A 5 -11.23 -8.87 19.99
C GLY A 5 -10.56 -8.81 18.63
N VAL A 6 -10.17 -7.62 18.18
CA VAL A 6 -9.15 -7.52 17.13
C VAL A 6 -7.82 -7.87 17.82
N PRO A 7 -7.19 -9.01 17.47
CA PRO A 7 -5.87 -9.30 18.01
C PRO A 7 -4.92 -8.13 17.69
N PHE A 8 -3.97 -7.83 18.57
CA PHE A 8 -2.94 -6.80 18.34
C PHE A 8 -1.95 -7.23 17.23
N ASP A 9 -2.39 -7.91 16.18
CA ASP A 9 -1.58 -8.19 15.01
C ASP A 9 -1.52 -6.95 14.09
N ASN A 10 -0.93 -5.88 14.64
CA ASN A 10 -0.38 -4.71 13.93
C ASN A 10 0.63 -5.09 12.82
N ASN A 11 0.81 -6.37 12.52
CA ASN A 11 1.75 -6.84 11.52
C ASN A 11 1.47 -6.17 10.16
N GLN A 12 0.23 -5.86 9.82
CA GLN A 12 -0.06 -5.22 8.53
C GLN A 12 0.39 -3.75 8.46
N ALA A 13 0.07 -2.92 9.45
CA ALA A 13 0.53 -1.53 9.46
C ALA A 13 2.05 -1.43 9.65
N GLU A 14 2.62 -2.31 10.49
CA GLU A 14 4.07 -2.46 10.60
C GLU A 14 4.72 -2.86 9.27
N ARG A 15 4.19 -3.86 8.56
CA ARG A 15 4.71 -4.31 7.24
C ARG A 15 4.65 -3.19 6.20
N ASP A 16 3.59 -2.40 6.21
CA ASP A 16 3.44 -1.28 5.28
C ASP A 16 4.50 -0.19 5.55
N LEU A 17 4.76 0.13 6.83
CA LEU A 17 5.79 1.09 7.27
C LEU A 17 7.21 0.56 7.17
N ARG A 18 7.44 -0.75 7.30
CA ARG A 18 8.77 -1.36 7.28
C ARG A 18 9.55 -1.01 6.02
N MET A 19 8.87 -0.97 4.89
CA MET A 19 9.51 -0.60 3.61
C MET A 19 9.93 0.87 3.56
N ILE A 20 9.24 1.77 4.27
CA ILE A 20 9.68 3.16 4.42
C ILE A 20 11.01 3.20 5.18
N LYS A 21 11.10 2.44 6.28
CA LYS A 21 12.32 2.39 7.09
C LYS A 21 13.48 1.73 6.35
N VAL A 22 13.23 0.67 5.58
CA VAL A 22 14.23 0.05 4.70
C VAL A 22 14.72 1.02 3.65
N GLN A 23 13.82 1.78 3.01
CA GLN A 23 14.22 2.78 2.02
C GLN A 23 15.15 3.84 2.62
N GLN A 24 14.86 4.30 3.85
CA GLN A 24 15.70 5.26 4.57
C GLN A 24 17.04 4.66 5.00
N LYS A 25 17.04 3.44 5.53
CA LYS A 25 18.22 2.82 6.17
C LYS A 25 19.19 2.21 5.15
N ILE A 26 18.66 1.62 4.07
CA ILE A 26 19.43 0.74 3.17
C ILE A 26 19.51 1.34 1.76
N SER A 27 18.41 1.86 1.23
CA SER A 27 18.31 2.24 -0.18
C SER A 27 18.62 3.73 -0.46
N GLY A 28 19.34 4.40 0.46
CA GLY A 28 19.81 5.78 0.28
C GLY A 28 18.78 6.88 0.54
N SER A 29 17.61 6.54 1.10
CA SER A 29 16.50 7.47 1.40
C SER A 29 16.00 8.23 0.17
N TRP A 30 15.10 9.20 0.38
CA TRP A 30 14.65 10.13 -0.66
C TRP A 30 15.41 11.44 -0.54
N ARG A 31 15.88 11.96 -1.69
CA ARG A 31 16.55 13.27 -1.76
C ARG A 31 15.56 14.44 -1.80
N THR A 32 14.29 14.16 -2.08
CA THR A 32 13.23 15.17 -2.17
C THR A 32 11.92 14.65 -1.58
N LEU A 33 11.12 15.57 -1.02
CA LEU A 33 9.77 15.25 -0.53
C LEU A 33 8.86 14.73 -1.65
N THR A 34 9.02 15.24 -2.87
CA THR A 34 8.29 14.78 -4.05
C THR A 34 8.57 13.31 -4.35
N GLY A 35 9.83 12.87 -4.26
CA GLY A 35 10.20 11.47 -4.42
C GLY A 35 9.56 10.58 -3.34
N ALA A 36 9.58 11.03 -2.09
CA ALA A 36 8.95 10.32 -0.97
C ALA A 36 7.43 10.19 -1.16
N ARG A 37 6.76 11.26 -1.60
CA ARG A 37 5.31 11.25 -1.90
C ARG A 37 4.95 10.29 -3.04
N ARG A 38 5.75 10.25 -4.11
CA ARG A 38 5.54 9.29 -5.22
C ARG A 38 5.68 7.86 -4.74
N PHE A 39 6.72 7.57 -3.96
CA PHE A 39 6.91 6.26 -3.36
C PHE A 39 5.72 5.85 -2.48
N ALA A 40 5.29 6.75 -1.59
CA ALA A 40 4.15 6.52 -0.72
C ALA A 40 2.88 6.24 -1.52
N ARG A 41 2.58 7.02 -2.56
CA ARG A 41 1.40 6.83 -3.42
C ARG A 41 1.35 5.43 -4.06
N ILE A 42 2.47 4.98 -4.65
CA ILE A 42 2.55 3.65 -5.29
C ILE A 42 2.34 2.55 -4.24
N ARG A 43 2.99 2.66 -3.09
CA ARG A 43 2.88 1.69 -2.00
C ARG A 43 1.47 1.65 -1.40
N SER A 44 0.84 2.81 -1.23
CA SER A 44 -0.55 2.90 -0.79
C SER A 44 -1.48 2.19 -1.77
N TYR A 45 -1.35 2.41 -3.08
CA TYR A 45 -2.14 1.70 -4.08
C TYR A 45 -1.97 0.17 -3.99
N ILE A 46 -0.72 -0.30 -3.90
CA ILE A 46 -0.41 -1.74 -3.76
C ILE A 46 -0.98 -2.33 -2.46
N SER A 47 -0.87 -1.61 -1.34
CA SER A 47 -1.43 -2.04 -0.06
C SER A 47 -2.97 -2.14 -0.14
N THR A 48 -3.62 -1.16 -0.77
CA THR A 48 -5.06 -1.17 -0.95
C THR A 48 -5.53 -2.35 -1.80
N VAL A 49 -4.96 -2.58 -2.99
CA VAL A 49 -5.39 -3.71 -3.84
C VAL A 49 -5.20 -5.06 -3.14
N ARG A 50 -4.13 -5.22 -2.35
CA ARG A 50 -3.91 -6.42 -1.53
C ARG A 50 -4.99 -6.62 -0.46
N LYS A 51 -5.46 -5.54 0.18
CA LYS A 51 -6.53 -5.60 1.18
C LYS A 51 -7.89 -6.01 0.60
N HIS A 52 -8.04 -5.90 -0.71
CA HIS A 52 -9.22 -6.34 -1.44
C HIS A 52 -8.98 -7.66 -2.20
N ASP A 53 -7.96 -8.44 -1.80
CA ASP A 53 -7.62 -9.74 -2.37
C ASP A 53 -7.30 -9.71 -3.88
N ILE A 54 -6.85 -8.56 -4.39
CA ILE A 54 -6.49 -8.40 -5.79
C ILE A 54 -4.99 -8.61 -5.99
N ASN A 55 -4.63 -9.33 -7.05
CA ASN A 55 -3.23 -9.50 -7.43
C ASN A 55 -2.60 -8.13 -7.78
N PRO A 56 -1.54 -7.69 -7.07
CA PRO A 56 -0.94 -6.38 -7.29
C PRO A 56 -0.35 -6.20 -8.68
N LEU A 57 0.17 -7.25 -9.29
CA LEU A 57 0.78 -7.17 -10.61
C LEU A 57 -0.29 -6.95 -11.68
N ALA A 58 -1.41 -7.66 -11.57
CA ALA A 58 -2.58 -7.43 -12.43
C ALA A 58 -3.12 -6.00 -12.26
N ALA A 59 -3.27 -5.53 -11.01
CA ALA A 59 -3.74 -4.17 -10.75
C ALA A 59 -2.78 -3.08 -11.23
N LEU A 60 -1.47 -3.33 -11.25
CA LEU A 60 -0.47 -2.43 -11.83
C LEU A 60 -0.52 -2.45 -13.36
N HIS A 61 -0.68 -3.64 -13.97
CA HIS A 61 -0.89 -3.76 -15.41
C HIS A 61 -2.10 -2.94 -15.85
N ASP A 62 -3.24 -3.11 -15.17
CA ASP A 62 -4.48 -2.41 -15.53
C ASP A 62 -4.39 -0.90 -15.27
N LEU A 63 -3.70 -0.48 -14.20
CA LEU A 63 -3.35 0.92 -13.95
C LEU A 63 -2.59 1.54 -15.13
N PHE A 64 -1.57 0.86 -15.66
CA PHE A 64 -0.80 1.35 -16.81
C PHE A 64 -1.59 1.23 -18.13
N ALA A 65 -2.55 0.31 -18.22
CA ALA A 65 -3.48 0.20 -19.34
C ALA A 65 -4.65 1.21 -19.28
N GLY A 66 -4.61 2.18 -18.36
CA GLY A 66 -5.62 3.24 -18.23
C GLY A 66 -6.93 2.79 -17.57
N ARG A 67 -6.97 1.59 -16.99
CA ARG A 67 -8.13 1.01 -16.31
C ARG A 67 -7.79 0.68 -14.85
N PRO A 68 -7.44 1.68 -14.03
CA PRO A 68 -7.01 1.43 -12.67
C PRO A 68 -8.13 0.78 -11.84
N TRP A 69 -7.75 -0.16 -10.99
CA TRP A 69 -8.68 -0.64 -9.98
C TRP A 69 -8.97 0.49 -8.97
N MET A 70 -10.25 0.72 -8.70
CA MET A 70 -10.70 1.74 -7.76
C MET A 70 -11.47 1.08 -6.61
N LEU A 71 -11.49 1.76 -5.47
CA LEU A 71 -12.29 1.33 -4.34
C LEU A 71 -13.76 1.20 -4.77
N PRO A 72 -14.44 0.09 -4.42
CA PRO A 72 -15.87 -0.02 -4.65
C PRO A 72 -16.57 1.10 -3.88
N THR A 73 -17.34 1.93 -4.58
CA THR A 73 -18.16 2.95 -3.93
C THR A 73 -19.34 2.23 -3.30
N THR A 74 -19.32 2.06 -1.98
CA THR A 74 -20.47 1.55 -1.25
C THR A 74 -21.66 2.49 -1.53
N SER A 75 -22.70 1.96 -2.17
CA SER A 75 -23.99 2.64 -2.37
C SER A 75 -24.85 2.55 -1.13
#